data_AF-A0A958Z7S7-F1
#
_entry.id   AF-A0A958Z7S7-F1
#
_cell.length_a   1.000
_cell.length_b   1.000
_cell.length_c   1.000
_cell.angle_alpha   90.00
_cell.angle_beta   90.00
_cell.angle_gamma   90.00
#
_symmetry.space_group_name_H-M   'P 1'
#
loop_
_entity.id
_entity.type
_entity.pdbx_description
1 polymer ?
#
loop_
_entity_poly.entity_id
_entity_poly.type
_entity_poly.pdbx_seq_one_letter_code
_entity_poly.pdbx_strand_id
1 'polypeptide(L)' 'MRKNLQHIALKSREDKQERILFSNTAEDIKVKSQYTFQDIEAFDHLEFAAGIPPFLRGPYSTMYVQRPWTIRQYA' A
#
# COMPACT_ATOMS: atom_id res chain seq x y z
N MET A 1 -21.35 36.49 -24.19
CA MET A 1 -22.21 36.60 -23.00
C MET A 1 -22.01 35.35 -22.14
N ARG A 2 -21.68 35.49 -20.85
CA ARG A 2 -21.28 34.37 -19.97
C ARG A 2 -22.53 33.70 -19.40
N LYS A 3 -22.68 32.38 -19.56
CA LYS A 3 -23.83 31.63 -19.00
C LYS A 3 -23.72 31.61 -17.48
N ASN A 4 -24.83 31.91 -16.79
CA ASN A 4 -24.94 31.80 -15.34
C ASN A 4 -25.00 30.31 -14.96
N LEU A 5 -24.18 29.88 -13.99
CA LEU A 5 -24.03 28.48 -13.56
C LEU A 5 -24.38 28.30 -12.07
N GLN A 6 -24.97 29.30 -11.42
CA GLN A 6 -25.28 29.30 -9.98
C GLN A 6 -26.30 28.24 -9.57
N HIS A 7 -27.07 27.72 -10.53
CA HIS A 7 -28.06 26.66 -10.33
C HIS A 7 -27.48 25.25 -10.52
N ILE A 8 -26.20 25.11 -10.84
CA ILE A 8 -25.56 23.78 -10.93
C ILE A 8 -25.24 23.32 -9.51
N ALA A 9 -26.22 22.67 -8.88
CA ALA A 9 -25.98 21.87 -7.71
C ALA A 9 -25.31 20.56 -8.17
N LEU A 10 -24.08 20.33 -7.74
CA LEU A 10 -23.48 19.00 -7.81
C LEU A 10 -24.37 18.10 -6.95
N LYS A 11 -25.08 17.17 -7.58
CA LYS A 11 -25.71 16.07 -6.84
C LYS A 11 -24.56 15.32 -6.18
N SER A 12 -24.34 15.54 -4.88
CA SER A 12 -23.43 14.73 -4.08
C SER A 12 -23.80 13.29 -4.39
N ARG A 13 -22.88 12.55 -5.01
CA ARG A 13 -23.10 11.14 -5.31
C ARG A 13 -23.54 10.50 -4.00
N GLU A 14 -24.80 10.09 -3.97
CA GLU A 14 -25.41 9.35 -2.86
C GLU A 14 -24.41 8.28 -2.43
N ASP A 15 -24.14 8.21 -1.12
CA ASP A 15 -23.13 7.37 -0.46
C ASP A 15 -23.06 6.00 -1.12
N LYS A 16 -22.12 5.90 -2.06
CA LYS A 16 -21.93 4.69 -2.83
C LYS A 16 -21.15 3.78 -1.90
N GLN A 17 -21.89 3.00 -1.11
CA GLN A 17 -21.42 1.91 -0.27
C GLN A 17 -20.10 1.40 -0.83
N GLU A 18 -18.99 1.70 -0.14
CA GLU A 18 -17.64 1.46 -0.65
C GLU A 18 -17.53 -0.02 -1.00
N ARG A 19 -17.70 -0.34 -2.29
CA ARG A 19 -17.50 -1.71 -2.76
C ARG A 19 -16.01 -1.90 -2.74
N ILE A 20 -15.51 -2.60 -1.72
CA ILE A 20 -14.13 -3.04 -1.70
C ILE A 20 -13.96 -3.99 -2.87
N LEU A 21 -13.31 -3.50 -3.92
CA LEU A 21 -12.97 -4.30 -5.09
C LEU A 21 -11.75 -5.14 -4.74
N PHE A 22 -11.86 -6.45 -4.94
CA PHE A 22 -10.77 -7.39 -4.71
C PHE A 22 -10.29 -7.97 -6.04
N SER A 23 -8.97 -8.06 -6.21
CA SER A 23 -8.35 -8.89 -7.24
C SER A 23 -7.81 -10.18 -6.61
N ASN A 24 -8.00 -11.31 -7.28
CA ASN A 24 -7.39 -12.58 -6.88
C ASN A 24 -6.02 -12.69 -7.53
N THR A 25 -5.01 -13.08 -6.77
CA THR A 25 -3.68 -13.39 -7.30
C THR A 25 -3.50 -14.91 -7.50
N ALA A 26 -2.39 -15.32 -8.11
CA ALA A 26 -2.09 -16.75 -8.32
C ALA A 26 -1.78 -17.49 -7.01
N GLU A 27 -1.49 -16.75 -5.94
CA GLU A 27 -1.22 -17.25 -4.59
C GLU A 27 -2.52 -17.43 -3.76
N ASP A 28 -3.70 -17.34 -4.39
CA ASP A 28 -5.01 -17.39 -3.73
C ASP A 28 -5.25 -16.28 -2.69
N ILE A 29 -4.52 -15.15 -2.83
CA ILE A 29 -4.65 -13.98 -1.96
C ILE A 29 -5.58 -12.96 -2.61
N LYS A 30 -6.56 -12.47 -1.84
CA LYS A 30 -7.45 -11.38 -2.25
C LYS A 30 -6.83 -10.04 -1.89
N VAL A 31 -6.47 -9.26 -2.91
CA VAL A 31 -5.86 -7.94 -2.74
C VAL A 31 -6.93 -6.85 -2.87
N LYS A 32 -7.02 -5.95 -1.88
CA LYS A 32 -7.93 -4.80 -1.92
C LYS A 32 -7.44 -3.79 -2.96
N SER A 33 -8.35 -3.07 -3.61
CA SER A 33 -8.00 -1.99 -4.54
C SER A 33 -7.36 -0.76 -3.87
N GLN A 34 -7.58 -0.60 -2.56
CA GLN A 34 -7.03 0.49 -1.76
C GLN A 34 -6.82 -0.01 -0.32
N TYR A 35 -5.75 0.47 0.31
CA TYR A 35 -5.44 0.25 1.72
C TYR A 35 -5.34 1.59 2.45
N THR A 36 -5.73 1.60 3.72
CA THR A 36 -5.72 2.78 4.59
C THR A 36 -4.94 2.52 5.88
N PHE A 37 -4.77 3.55 6.71
CA PHE A 37 -4.07 3.40 7.99
C PHE A 37 -4.74 2.38 8.92
N GLN A 38 -6.07 2.27 8.86
CA GLN A 38 -6.84 1.30 9.65
C GLN A 38 -6.46 -0.16 9.34
N ASP A 39 -5.95 -0.45 8.13
CA ASP A 39 -5.55 -1.81 7.75
C ASP A 39 -4.28 -2.30 8.47
N ILE A 40 -3.48 -1.39 9.04
CA ILE A 40 -2.22 -1.73 9.73
C ILE A 40 -2.28 -1.56 11.25
N GLU A 41 -3.39 -1.06 11.80
CA GLU A 41 -3.53 -0.78 13.24
C GLU A 41 -3.32 -2.02 14.13
N ALA A 42 -3.62 -3.21 13.59
CA ALA A 42 -3.49 -4.48 14.31
C ALA A 42 -2.09 -5.13 14.20
N PHE A 43 -1.10 -4.47 13.59
CA PHE A 43 0.22 -5.09 13.35
C PHE A 43 1.22 -4.75 14.46
N ASP A 44 1.66 -5.76 15.20
CA ASP A 44 2.63 -5.61 16.31
C ASP A 44 4.07 -5.32 15.86
N HIS A 45 4.39 -5.57 14.58
CA HIS A 45 5.77 -5.61 14.08
C HIS A 45 6.15 -4.41 13.19
N LEU A 46 5.39 -3.32 13.27
CA LEU A 46 5.63 -2.13 12.45
C LEU A 46 6.97 -1.44 12.77
N GLU A 47 7.39 -1.45 14.03
CA GLU A 47 8.57 -0.71 14.53
C GLU A 47 9.88 -1.53 14.55
N PHE A 48 9.88 -2.71 13.93
CA PHE A 48 11.07 -3.57 13.95
C PHE A 48 12.24 -2.94 13.19
N ALA A 49 13.46 -3.05 13.73
CA ALA A 49 14.68 -2.61 13.06
C ALA A 49 15.25 -3.71 12.14
N ALA A 50 15.99 -3.30 11.11
CA ALA A 50 16.76 -4.23 10.29
C ALA A 50 17.97 -4.79 11.06
N GLY A 51 18.38 -6.03 10.75
CA GLY A 51 19.53 -6.67 11.39
C GLY A 51 19.26 -7.31 12.76
N ILE A 52 18.00 -7.29 13.23
CA ILE A 52 17.59 -7.92 14.49
C ILE A 52 16.53 -8.99 14.19
N PRO A 53 16.58 -10.19 14.81
CA PRO A 53 15.51 -11.18 14.67
C PRO A 53 14.13 -10.58 14.99
N PRO A 54 13.07 -10.93 14.23
CA PRO A 54 12.97 -11.95 13.17
C PRO A 54 13.33 -11.45 11.75
N PHE A 55 14.09 -10.36 11.61
CA PHE A 55 14.64 -9.87 10.34
C PHE A 55 13.61 -9.45 9.27
N LEU A 56 12.39 -9.04 9.67
CA LEU A 56 11.33 -8.60 8.75
C LEU A 56 11.71 -7.39 7.88
N ARG A 57 12.62 -6.53 8.38
CA ARG A 57 13.16 -5.38 7.63
C ARG A 57 14.50 -5.66 6.94
N GLY A 58 14.97 -6.90 6.98
CA GLY A 58 16.21 -7.36 6.38
C GLY A 58 17.26 -7.85 7.38
N PRO A 59 18.25 -8.64 6.92
CA PRO A 59 19.22 -9.32 7.77
C PRO A 59 20.38 -8.43 8.27
N TYR A 60 20.59 -7.26 7.67
CA TYR A 60 21.71 -6.37 8.02
C TYR A 60 21.18 -4.97 8.38
N SER A 61 21.75 -4.34 9.41
CA SER A 61 21.27 -3.06 9.95
C SER A 61 21.26 -1.90 8.95
N THR A 62 22.24 -1.85 8.04
CA THR A 62 22.37 -0.79 7.03
C THR A 62 21.84 -1.18 5.65
N MET A 63 21.44 -2.45 5.45
CA MET A 63 20.99 -3.00 4.16
C MET A 63 21.84 -2.51 2.97
N TYR A 64 21.22 -1.76 2.05
CA TYR A 64 21.85 -1.29 0.82
C TYR A 64 22.36 0.16 0.90
N VAL A 65 22.37 0.79 2.08
CA VAL A 65 22.81 2.18 2.25
C VAL A 65 24.27 2.37 1.83
N GLN A 66 25.13 1.38 2.12
CA GLN A 66 26.56 1.42 1.78
C GLN A 66 26.96 0.50 0.63
N ARG A 67 26.36 -0.70 0.55
CA ARG A 67 26.69 -1.72 -0.45
C ARG A 67 25.39 -2.28 -1.04
N PRO A 68 25.12 -2.09 -2.34
CA PRO A 68 23.93 -2.64 -2.98
C PRO A 68 24.00 -4.18 -3.08
N TRP A 69 22.90 -4.80 -3.50
CA TRP A 69 22.85 -6.24 -3.73
C TRP A 69 23.83 -6.66 -4.83
N THR A 70 24.41 -7.85 -4.67
CA THR A 70 25.35 -8.41 -5.66
C THR A 70 24.61 -8.80 -6.94
N ILE A 71 25.07 -8.32 -8.09
CA ILE A 71 24.61 -8.80 -9.39
C ILE A 71 25.18 -10.20 -9.63
N ARG A 72 24.30 -11.19 -9.87
CA ARG A 72 24.67 -12.58 -10.16
C ARG A 72 24.10 -12.97 -11.52
N GLN A 73 24.97 -13.07 -12.53
CA GLN A 73 24.56 -13.34 -13.92
C GLN A 73 24.38 -14.82 -14.24
N TYR A 74 25.00 -15.73 -13.47
CA TYR A 74 24.96 -17.18 -13.73
C TYR A 74 25.18 -17.54 -15.21
N ALA A 75 26.23 -16.96 -15.80
CA ALA A 75 26.65 -17.24 -17.17
C ALA A 75 27.40 -18.58 -17.25
#